data_AF-A0A699TGQ9-F1
#
_entry.id   AF-A0A699TGQ9-F1
#
_cell.length_a   1.000
_cell.length_b   1.000
_cell.length_c   1.000
_cell.angle_alpha   90.00
_cell.angle_beta   90.00
_cell.angle_gamma   90.00
#
_symmetry.space_group_name_H-M   'P 1'
#
loop_
_entity.id
_entity.type
_entity.pdbx_description
1 polymer ?
#
loop_
_entity_poly.entity_id
_entity_poly.type
_entity_poly.pdbx_seq_one_letter_code
_entity_poly.pdbx_strand_id
1 'polypeptide(L)'
;GGNNRGGVYQLGAVNAQEDPKVVTGDRNQSRLKIISCIKARKYIENGCELFQAQVTETMSKEKRVEDVPVICDFPKVFPEDLPGLPPPRQVKFRIDLIPSATPMARAPYQLAPSELKELSEQLKELSEKGFIRPSSS
;
A
#
# COMPACT_ATOMS: atom_id res chain seq x y z
N GLY A 1 28.00 -10.01 -2.55
CA GLY A 1 27.38 -8.77 -3.04
C GLY A 1 27.13 -7.87 -1.85
N GLY A 2 27.54 -6.61 -1.90
CA GLY A 2 27.37 -5.67 -0.79
C GLY A 2 28.14 -4.39 -1.05
N ASN A 3 27.50 -3.44 -1.73
CA ASN A 3 28.13 -2.21 -2.23
C ASN A 3 27.98 -1.09 -1.18
N ASN A 4 28.90 -1.03 -0.21
CA ASN A 4 28.87 -0.01 0.85
C ASN A 4 29.56 1.27 0.36
N ARG A 5 28.81 2.19 -0.23
CA ARG A 5 29.32 3.50 -0.70
C ARG A 5 29.19 4.54 0.42
N GLY A 6 30.27 4.73 1.17
CA GLY A 6 30.41 5.88 2.08
C GLY A 6 30.44 7.19 1.30
N GLY A 7 29.54 8.11 1.65
CA GLY A 7 29.51 9.48 1.13
C GLY A 7 30.37 10.41 1.96
N VAL A 8 31.03 11.38 1.32
CA VAL A 8 31.76 12.48 1.98
C VAL A 8 31.02 13.78 1.72
N TYR A 9 30.87 14.58 2.76
CA TYR A 9 30.13 15.85 2.83
C TYR A 9 31.12 17.02 2.86
N GLN A 10 30.71 18.17 2.35
CA GLN A 10 31.47 19.43 2.46
C GLN A 10 30.70 20.38 3.39
N LEU A 11 31.35 20.89 4.44
CA LEU A 11 30.72 21.83 5.37
C LEU A 11 30.89 23.28 4.91
N GLY A 12 29.76 23.95 4.71
CA GLY A 12 29.68 25.41 4.72
C GLY A 12 29.39 25.91 6.14
N ALA A 13 30.05 27.00 6.54
CA ALA A 13 29.79 27.68 7.80
C ALA A 13 28.45 28.42 7.72
N VAL A 14 27.53 28.11 8.64
CA VAL A 14 26.33 28.91 8.89
C VAL A 14 26.02 28.92 10.39
N ASN A 15 25.67 30.12 10.87
CA ASN A 15 25.57 30.59 12.24
C ASN A 15 24.70 29.72 13.17
N ALA A 16 25.08 29.74 14.45
CA ALA A 16 24.51 28.97 15.54
C ALA A 16 23.17 29.54 16.03
N GLN A 17 22.09 28.77 15.87
CA GLN A 17 20.98 28.65 16.81
C GLN A 17 20.13 27.42 16.41
N GLU A 18 20.17 26.38 17.24
CA GLU A 18 19.28 25.19 17.37
C GLU A 18 18.50 24.68 16.12
N ASP A 19 18.96 23.58 15.51
CA ASP A 19 18.16 22.47 14.93
C ASP A 19 19.10 21.38 14.35
N PRO A 20 18.73 20.08 14.30
CA PRO A 20 19.54 19.07 13.61
C PRO A 20 19.61 19.42 12.11
N LYS A 21 20.78 19.92 11.69
CA LYS A 21 21.07 20.44 10.35
C LYS A 21 20.72 19.42 9.26
N VAL A 22 19.57 19.57 8.62
CA VAL A 22 19.18 18.82 7.42
C VAL A 22 19.99 19.35 6.24
N VAL A 23 20.87 18.53 5.67
CA VAL A 23 21.68 18.88 4.48
C VAL A 23 21.07 18.18 3.26
N THR A 24 20.47 18.95 2.35
CA THR A 24 19.89 18.43 1.10
C THR A 24 20.97 18.39 0.01
N GLY A 25 21.30 17.19 -0.49
CA GLY A 25 22.27 17.00 -1.57
C GLY A 25 21.61 16.81 -2.94
N ASP A 26 22.16 17.45 -3.98
CA ASP A 26 21.78 17.20 -5.38
C ASP A 26 22.48 15.92 -5.91
N ARG A 27 21.72 15.08 -6.62
CA ARG A 27 22.09 13.70 -7.03
C ARG A 27 22.94 13.65 -8.31
N ASN A 28 23.22 14.78 -8.96
CA ASN A 28 23.64 14.82 -10.37
C ASN A 28 25.14 14.80 -10.67
N GLN A 29 26.02 14.33 -9.77
CA GLN A 29 27.45 14.17 -10.12
C GLN A 29 28.01 12.76 -9.87
N SER A 30 28.68 12.25 -10.90
CA SER A 30 29.26 10.91 -10.95
C SER A 30 30.67 10.90 -10.36
N ARG A 31 30.92 9.92 -9.47
CA ARG A 31 32.19 9.44 -8.87
C ARG A 31 32.52 9.98 -7.46
N LEU A 32 32.01 9.26 -6.45
CA LEU A 32 32.45 9.36 -5.06
C LEU A 32 33.93 8.97 -4.91
N LYS A 33 34.72 9.77 -4.16
CA LYS A 33 36.10 9.43 -3.76
C LYS A 33 36.09 8.73 -2.40
N ILE A 34 36.09 7.40 -2.43
CA ILE A 34 36.22 6.56 -1.23
C ILE A 34 37.69 6.57 -0.78
N ILE A 35 37.95 6.80 0.52
CA ILE A 35 39.28 6.73 1.13
C ILE A 35 39.36 5.61 2.16
N SER A 36 40.56 5.11 2.44
CA SER A 36 40.80 4.12 3.49
C SER A 36 40.77 4.75 4.88
N CYS A 37 40.53 3.92 5.91
CA CYS A 37 40.57 4.34 7.32
C CYS A 37 41.93 4.89 7.75
N ILE A 38 43.02 4.37 7.18
CA ILE A 38 44.40 4.85 7.44
C ILE A 38 44.55 6.29 6.94
N LYS A 39 44.04 6.55 5.73
CA LYS A 39 44.10 7.89 5.13
C LYS A 39 43.19 8.86 5.87
N ALA A 40 42.01 8.41 6.29
CA ALA A 40 41.11 9.18 7.15
C ALA A 40 41.77 9.57 8.48
N ARG A 41 42.44 8.62 9.16
CA ARG A 41 43.18 8.89 10.41
C ARG A 41 44.27 9.94 10.22
N LYS A 42 45.04 9.87 9.13
CA LYS A 42 46.06 10.86 8.81
C LYS A 42 45.49 12.27 8.60
N TYR A 43 44.30 12.40 8.01
CA TYR A 43 43.64 13.69 7.88
C TYR A 43 43.22 14.25 9.25
N ILE A 44 42.72 13.41 10.15
CA ILE A 44 42.38 13.81 11.52
C ILE A 44 43.64 14.27 12.28
N GLU A 45 44.75 13.51 12.19
CA GLU A 45 46.04 13.87 12.80
C GLU A 45 46.60 15.20 12.26
N ASN A 46 46.29 15.53 11.00
CA ASN A 46 46.65 16.81 10.39
C ASN A 46 45.64 17.94 10.69
N GLY A 47 44.67 17.72 11.59
CA GLY A 47 43.71 18.73 12.04
C GLY A 47 42.46 18.88 11.17
N CYS A 48 42.17 17.96 10.25
CA CYS A 48 40.91 18.00 9.49
C CYS A 48 39.74 17.47 10.33
N GLU A 49 38.61 18.18 10.28
CA GLU A 49 37.37 17.77 10.92
C GLU A 49 36.64 16.71 10.09
N LEU A 50 36.14 15.65 10.76
CA LEU A 50 35.39 14.56 10.14
C LEU A 50 33.95 14.58 10.63
N PHE A 51 33.02 14.44 9.70
CA PHE A 51 31.59 14.39 9.99
C PHE A 51 31.02 13.03 9.58
N GLN A 52 30.27 12.43 10.49
CA GLN A 52 29.51 11.21 10.24
C GLN A 52 28.08 11.61 9.88
N ALA A 53 27.57 11.08 8.78
CA ALA A 53 26.15 11.17 8.48
C ALA A 53 25.60 9.78 8.20
N GLN A 54 24.41 9.53 8.72
CA GLN A 54 23.66 8.30 8.54
C GLN A 54 22.50 8.58 7.60
N VAL A 55 22.41 7.82 6.51
CA VAL A 55 21.24 7.85 5.63
C VAL A 55 20.30 6.75 6.11
N THR A 56 19.14 7.15 6.62
CA THR A 56 18.03 6.24 6.92
C THR A 56 17.00 6.35 5.80
N GLU A 57 16.68 5.22 5.16
CA GLU A 57 15.57 5.16 4.22
C GLU A 57 14.28 5.21 5.03
N THR A 58 13.57 6.34 4.99
CA THR A 58 12.22 6.41 5.52
C THR A 58 11.32 5.61 4.59
N MET A 59 10.89 4.43 5.02
CA MET A 59 9.82 3.69 4.35
C MET A 59 8.65 4.65 4.18
N SER A 60 8.39 5.10 2.96
CA SER A 60 7.22 5.91 2.67
C SER A 60 6.00 5.07 3.06
N LYS A 61 5.11 5.65 3.87
CA LYS A 61 3.85 4.98 4.24
C LYS A 61 3.21 4.44 2.96
N GLU A 62 2.83 3.16 2.96
CA GLU A 62 2.09 2.58 1.85
C GLU A 62 0.86 3.45 1.59
N LYS A 63 0.63 3.78 0.32
CA LYS A 63 -0.54 4.57 -0.08
C LYS A 63 -1.78 3.77 0.25
N ARG A 64 -2.61 4.30 1.13
CA ARG A 64 -3.89 3.71 1.50
C ARG A 64 -4.97 4.18 0.53
N VAL A 65 -6.09 3.46 0.50
CA VAL A 65 -7.25 3.84 -0.32
C VAL A 65 -7.77 5.21 0.15
N GLU A 66 -7.68 5.46 1.45
CA GLU A 66 -7.97 6.74 2.10
C GLU A 66 -7.06 7.91 1.66
N ASP A 67 -5.95 7.66 0.95
CA ASP A 67 -5.10 8.74 0.41
C ASP A 67 -5.60 9.27 -0.95
N VAL A 68 -6.64 8.65 -1.53
CA VAL A 68 -7.26 9.08 -2.79
C VAL A 68 -8.30 10.16 -2.50
N PRO A 69 -8.10 11.42 -2.97
CA PRO A 69 -8.98 12.55 -2.60
C PRO A 69 -10.47 12.30 -2.87
N VAL A 70 -10.77 11.66 -4.01
CA VAL A 70 -12.15 11.34 -4.41
C VAL A 70 -12.82 10.37 -3.42
N ILE A 71 -12.07 9.47 -2.79
CA ILE A 71 -12.65 8.51 -1.84
C ILE A 71 -12.98 9.22 -0.52
N CYS A 72 -12.12 10.14 -0.08
CA CYS A 72 -12.37 11.00 1.09
C CYS A 72 -13.62 11.87 0.94
N ASP A 73 -13.91 12.34 -0.28
CA ASP A 73 -15.08 13.18 -0.57
C ASP A 73 -16.40 12.39 -0.49
N PHE A 74 -16.35 11.06 -0.66
CA PHE A 74 -17.54 10.19 -0.71
C PHE A 74 -17.44 8.97 0.23
N PRO A 75 -17.26 9.16 1.55
CA PRO A 75 -17.06 8.06 2.49
C PRO A 75 -18.28 7.12 2.58
N LYS A 76 -19.48 7.63 2.27
CA LYS A 76 -20.71 6.83 2.23
C LYS A 76 -20.84 5.95 0.98
N VAL A 77 -20.11 6.25 -0.08
CA VAL A 77 -20.15 5.50 -1.36
C VAL A 77 -19.13 4.37 -1.34
N PHE A 78 -18.05 4.53 -0.59
CA PHE A 78 -16.99 3.54 -0.42
C PHE A 78 -16.83 3.10 1.04
N PRO A 79 -17.88 2.53 1.66
CA PRO A 79 -17.75 1.98 3.00
C PRO A 79 -16.82 0.75 2.98
N GLU A 80 -16.12 0.50 4.08
CA GLU A 80 -15.27 -0.69 4.25
C GLU A 80 -16.08 -1.99 4.13
N ASP A 81 -17.36 -1.95 4.53
CA ASP A 81 -18.30 -3.06 4.48
C ASP A 81 -19.56 -2.74 3.66
N LEU A 82 -20.08 -3.73 2.93
CA LEU A 82 -21.32 -3.58 2.16
C LEU A 82 -22.53 -3.32 3.07
N PRO A 83 -23.31 -2.23 2.88
CA PRO A 83 -24.38 -1.80 3.79
C PRO A 83 -25.68 -2.60 3.67
N GLY A 84 -25.63 -3.82 3.11
CA GLY A 84 -26.79 -4.64 2.81
C GLY A 84 -27.48 -4.26 1.49
N LEU A 85 -28.70 -4.76 1.29
CA LEU A 85 -29.47 -4.47 0.08
C LEU A 85 -29.79 -2.97 -0.05
N PRO A 86 -29.71 -2.40 -1.26
CA PRO A 86 -30.17 -1.04 -1.47
C PRO A 86 -31.68 -0.92 -1.20
N PRO A 87 -32.17 0.26 -0.82
CA PRO A 87 -33.59 0.51 -0.66
C PRO A 87 -34.40 0.06 -1.90
N PRO A 88 -35.66 -0.37 -1.72
CA PRO A 88 -36.53 -0.74 -2.84
C PRO A 88 -36.53 0.36 -3.90
N ARG A 89 -36.09 0.00 -5.11
CA ARG A 89 -36.11 0.92 -6.25
C ARG A 89 -37.53 0.95 -6.83
N GLN A 90 -37.93 2.09 -7.38
CA GLN A 90 -39.23 2.22 -8.07
C GLN A 90 -39.34 1.30 -9.30
N VAL A 91 -38.19 0.92 -9.88
CA VAL A 91 -38.11 0.00 -11.02
C VAL A 91 -37.76 -1.39 -10.53
N LYS A 92 -38.58 -2.38 -10.91
CA LYS A 92 -38.31 -3.80 -10.70
C LYS A 92 -37.49 -4.33 -11.87
N PHE A 93 -36.29 -4.85 -11.59
CA PHE A 93 -35.52 -5.60 -12.58
C PHE A 93 -36.24 -6.92 -12.88
N ARG A 94 -36.49 -7.20 -14.16
CA ARG A 94 -37.05 -8.47 -14.65
C ARG A 94 -36.04 -9.07 -15.62
N ILE A 95 -35.91 -10.39 -15.57
CA ILE A 95 -35.12 -11.14 -16.55
C ILE A 95 -36.14 -11.73 -17.53
N ASP A 96 -36.22 -11.13 -18.71
CA ASP A 96 -37.09 -11.63 -19.77
C ASP A 96 -36.41 -12.81 -20.46
N LEU A 97 -37.10 -13.95 -20.50
CA LEU A 97 -36.62 -15.13 -21.20
C LEU A 97 -36.93 -15.00 -22.69
N ILE A 98 -35.97 -15.39 -23.52
CA ILE A 98 -36.24 -15.60 -24.95
C ILE A 98 -37.34 -16.67 -25.06
N PRO A 99 -38.37 -16.48 -25.92
CA PRO A 99 -39.37 -17.51 -26.15
C PRO A 99 -38.68 -18.84 -26.49
N SER A 100 -39.06 -19.92 -25.79
CA SER A 100 -38.46 -21.26 -25.85
C SER A 100 -37.22 -21.53 -24.98
N ALA A 101 -36.74 -20.58 -24.18
CA ALA A 101 -35.69 -20.87 -23.19
C ALA A 101 -36.23 -21.75 -22.05
N THR A 102 -35.53 -22.84 -21.75
CA THR A 102 -35.84 -23.75 -20.63
C THR A 102 -34.84 -23.52 -19.47
N PRO A 103 -35.29 -23.62 -18.20
CA PRO A 103 -34.38 -23.59 -17.06
C PRO A 103 -33.36 -24.74 -17.16
N MET A 104 -32.09 -24.45 -16.85
CA MET A 104 -31.02 -25.44 -16.88
C MET A 104 -30.50 -25.68 -15.47
N ALA A 105 -30.67 -26.90 -14.98
CA ALA A 105 -30.05 -27.36 -13.75
C ALA A 105 -28.67 -27.99 -14.06
N ARG A 106 -27.65 -27.60 -13.30
CA ARG A 106 -26.30 -28.20 -13.37
C ARG A 106 -25.87 -28.65 -11.99
N ALA A 107 -25.14 -29.76 -11.93
CA ALA A 107 -24.49 -30.19 -10.70
C ALA A 107 -23.45 -29.15 -10.24
N PRO A 108 -23.31 -28.91 -8.93
CA PRO A 108 -22.23 -28.08 -8.39
C PRO A 108 -20.85 -28.67 -8.73
N TYR A 109 -19.85 -27.81 -8.82
CA TYR A 109 -18.46 -28.24 -8.96
C TYR A 109 -17.94 -28.90 -7.68
N GLN A 110 -16.99 -29.81 -7.83
CA GLN A 110 -16.28 -30.39 -6.69
C GLN A 110 -15.26 -29.38 -6.17
N LEU A 111 -15.31 -29.09 -4.87
CA LEU A 111 -14.43 -28.17 -4.15
C LEU A 111 -13.70 -28.93 -3.05
N ALA A 112 -12.46 -28.52 -2.75
CA ALA A 112 -11.72 -29.04 -1.61
C ALA A 112 -12.39 -28.63 -0.28
N PRO A 113 -12.13 -29.33 0.84
CA PRO A 113 -12.74 -28.99 2.13
C PRO A 113 -12.49 -27.55 2.59
N SER A 114 -11.33 -26.96 2.29
CA SER A 114 -11.01 -25.57 2.62
C SER A 114 -11.84 -24.57 1.82
N GLU A 115 -12.04 -24.84 0.53
CA GLU A 115 -12.83 -23.99 -0.38
C GLU A 115 -14.32 -24.05 -0.01
N LEU A 116 -14.83 -25.25 0.35
CA LEU A 116 -16.21 -25.39 0.85
C LEU A 116 -16.44 -24.60 2.14
N LYS A 117 -15.45 -24.59 3.04
CA LYS A 117 -15.54 -23.83 4.28
C LYS A 117 -15.61 -22.33 4.00
N GLU A 118 -14.71 -21.82 3.15
CA GLU A 118 -14.69 -20.40 2.75
C GLU A 118 -15.99 -20.00 2.05
N LEU A 119 -16.47 -20.81 1.10
CA LEU A 119 -17.73 -20.56 0.40
C LEU A 119 -18.92 -20.52 1.37
N SER A 120 -18.96 -21.44 2.34
CA SER A 120 -20.01 -21.48 3.37
C SER A 120 -20.00 -20.22 4.22
N GLU A 121 -18.82 -19.75 4.64
CA GLU A 121 -18.66 -18.50 5.41
C GLU A 121 -19.15 -17.29 4.62
N GLN A 122 -18.81 -17.18 3.33
CA GLN A 122 -19.28 -16.12 2.45
C GLN A 122 -20.80 -16.16 2.22
N LEU A 123 -21.37 -17.34 1.98
CA LEU A 123 -22.82 -17.49 1.81
C LEU A 123 -23.59 -17.11 3.09
N LYS A 124 -23.05 -17.47 4.26
CA LYS A 124 -23.62 -17.07 5.54
C LYS A 124 -23.62 -15.55 5.68
N GLU A 125 -22.50 -14.90 5.43
CA GLU A 125 -22.38 -13.43 5.48
C GLU A 125 -23.38 -12.75 4.54
N LEU A 126 -23.48 -13.22 3.29
CA LEU A 126 -24.43 -12.69 2.30
C LEU A 126 -25.89 -12.89 2.72
N SER A 127 -26.20 -14.01 3.37
CA SER A 127 -27.54 -14.27 3.91
C SER A 127 -27.86 -13.38 5.10
N GLU A 128 -26.91 -13.15 6.01
CA GLU A 128 -27.07 -12.26 7.17
C GLU A 128 -27.24 -10.79 6.74
N LYS A 129 -26.53 -10.38 5.68
CA LYS A 129 -26.68 -9.05 5.04
C LYS A 129 -27.95 -8.95 4.16
N GLY A 130 -28.67 -10.04 3.96
CA GLY A 130 -29.94 -10.09 3.23
C GLY A 130 -29.81 -10.07 1.70
N PHE A 131 -28.61 -10.22 1.14
CA PHE A 131 -28.40 -10.23 -0.31
C PHE A 131 -28.95 -11.49 -0.98
N ILE A 132 -28.93 -12.60 -0.25
CA ILE A 132 -29.44 -13.90 -0.71
C ILE A 132 -30.41 -14.49 0.32
N ARG A 133 -31.22 -15.44 -0.14
CA ARG A 133 -32.10 -16.24 0.71
C ARG A 133 -32.23 -17.65 0.14
N PRO A 134 -32.57 -18.66 0.96
CA PRO A 134 -32.92 -19.98 0.46
C PRO A 134 -34.02 -19.90 -0.60
N SER A 135 -33.91 -20.72 -1.63
CA SER A 135 -34.91 -20.82 -2.70
C SER A 135 -35.09 -22.26 -3.15
N SER A 136 -36.28 -22.56 -3.66
CA SER A 136 -36.58 -23.77 -4.40
C SER A 136 -36.80 -23.36 -5.86
N SER A 137 -35.78 -23.51 -6.69
CA SER A 137 -35.85 -23.31 -8.14
C SER A 137 -35.92 -24.63 -8.89
#